data_AF-X1GR34-F1
#
_entry.id   AF-X1GR34-F1
#
_cell.length_a   1.000
_cell.length_b   1.000
_cell.length_c   1.000
_cell.angle_alpha   90.00
_cell.angle_beta   90.00
_cell.angle_gamma   90.00
#
_symmetry.space_group_name_H-M   'P 1'
#
loop_
_entity.id
_entity.type
_entity.pdbx_description
1 polymer ?
#
loop_
_entity_poly.entity_id
_entity_poly.type
_entity_poly.pdbx_seq_one_letter_code
_entity_poly.pdbx_strand_id
1 'polypeptide(L)'
;MNKKAEMGVGMIIMIAITAIVGAILLVGSAQNLHPFRNTVDVANDSVSSANTATAVNLQGQAASSMVVYNGTDDAIIPATNYTILNYQVVNGVLTATVNASAAPEYLPYAWNVSYTSEPDGYSTSAGARSMGQIILIFFGLGIAVVMLIPTTRNKIIMSFTGK
;
A
#
# COMPACT_ATOMS: atom_id res chain seq x y z
N MET A 1 -52.13 8.12 -17.37
CA MET A 1 -51.19 7.07 -16.93
C MET A 1 -49.81 7.70 -16.74
N ASN A 2 -49.32 7.63 -15.52
CA ASN A 2 -48.12 8.32 -15.06
C ASN A 2 -46.87 7.58 -15.56
N LYS A 3 -46.26 8.02 -16.68
CA LYS A 3 -45.01 7.45 -17.23
C LYS A 3 -43.78 7.69 -16.34
N LYS A 4 -43.95 8.24 -15.14
CA LYS A 4 -42.89 8.58 -14.18
C LYS A 4 -42.21 7.34 -13.55
N ALA A 5 -42.75 6.12 -13.77
CA ALA A 5 -42.23 4.87 -13.18
C ALA A 5 -41.65 3.87 -14.21
N GLU A 6 -41.75 4.12 -15.51
CA GLU A 6 -41.03 3.30 -16.49
C GLU A 6 -39.58 3.82 -16.59
N MET A 7 -38.74 3.44 -15.62
CA MET A 7 -37.34 3.20 -15.97
C MET A 7 -37.37 2.11 -17.03
N GLY A 8 -37.47 2.51 -18.29
CA GLY A 8 -37.52 1.58 -19.41
C GLY A 8 -36.37 0.61 -19.28
N VAL A 9 -36.62 -0.68 -19.52
CA VAL A 9 -35.64 -1.76 -19.35
C VAL A 9 -34.28 -1.41 -19.96
N GLY A 10 -34.26 -0.67 -21.07
CA GLY A 10 -33.03 -0.14 -21.69
C GLY A 10 -32.18 0.78 -20.79
N MET A 11 -32.79 1.58 -19.91
CA MET A 11 -32.07 2.43 -18.95
C MET A 11 -31.42 1.60 -17.84
N ILE A 12 -32.12 0.59 -17.31
CA ILE A 12 -31.54 -0.34 -16.31
C ILE A 12 -30.35 -1.08 -16.91
N ILE A 13 -30.49 -1.55 -18.16
CA ILE A 13 -29.41 -2.21 -18.89
C ILE A 13 -28.22 -1.27 -19.08
N MET A 14 -28.43 -0.01 -19.46
CA MET A 14 -27.33 0.95 -19.62
C MET A 14 -26.59 1.22 -18.31
N ILE A 15 -27.30 1.39 -17.19
CA ILE A 15 -26.68 1.57 -15.87
C ILE A 15 -25.87 0.33 -15.48
N ALA A 16 -26.42 -0.87 -15.68
CA ALA A 16 -25.72 -2.11 -15.39
C ALA A 16 -24.45 -2.28 -16.23
N ILE A 17 -24.52 -2.00 -17.53
CA ILE A 17 -23.34 -2.06 -18.43
C ILE A 17 -22.28 -1.05 -17.98
N THR A 18 -22.66 0.20 -17.69
CA THR A 18 -21.68 1.20 -17.25
C THR A 18 -21.06 0.85 -15.90
N ALA A 19 -21.84 0.29 -14.96
CA ALA A 19 -21.30 -0.19 -13.70
C ALA A 19 -20.32 -1.35 -13.88
N ILE A 20 -20.64 -2.33 -14.75
CA ILE A 20 -19.79 -3.49 -15.03
C ILE A 20 -18.51 -3.08 -15.76
N VAL A 21 -18.62 -2.32 -16.85
CA VAL A 21 -17.45 -1.82 -17.59
C VAL A 21 -16.59 -0.94 -16.69
N GLY A 22 -17.22 -0.11 -15.86
CA GLY A 22 -16.52 0.68 -14.87
C GLY A 22 -15.75 -0.19 -13.87
N ALA A 23 -16.39 -1.19 -13.28
CA ALA A 23 -15.72 -2.10 -12.34
C ALA A 23 -14.55 -2.86 -13.00
N ILE A 24 -14.68 -3.28 -14.26
CA ILE A 24 -13.60 -3.97 -14.99
C ILE A 24 -12.41 -3.03 -15.23
N LEU A 25 -12.67 -1.79 -15.68
CA LEU A 25 -11.62 -0.78 -15.88
C LEU A 25 -10.95 -0.41 -14.55
N LEU A 26 -11.70 -0.40 -13.46
CA LEU A 26 -11.17 -0.18 -12.11
C LEU A 26 -10.23 -1.30 -11.70
N VAL A 27 -10.64 -2.56 -11.87
CA VAL A 27 -9.80 -3.72 -11.55
C VAL A 27 -8.53 -3.73 -12.41
N GLY A 28 -8.64 -3.45 -13.71
CA GLY A 28 -7.48 -3.40 -14.62
C GLY A 28 -6.51 -2.25 -14.32
N SER A 29 -7.02 -1.08 -13.93
CA SER A 29 -6.16 0.04 -13.50
C SER A 29 -5.58 -0.16 -12.10
N ALA A 30 -6.34 -0.75 -11.18
CA ALA A 30 -5.88 -1.09 -9.83
C ALA A 30 -4.78 -2.17 -9.84
N GLN A 31 -4.76 -3.08 -10.81
CA GLN A 31 -3.66 -4.04 -10.98
C GLN A 31 -2.32 -3.37 -11.29
N ASN A 32 -2.34 -2.20 -11.94
CA ASN A 32 -1.13 -1.41 -12.20
C ASN A 32 -0.74 -0.52 -11.01
N LEU A 33 -1.68 -0.32 -10.08
CA LEU A 33 -1.44 0.31 -8.79
C LEU A 33 -1.11 -0.80 -7.79
N HIS A 34 0.09 -1.37 -7.88
CA HIS A 34 0.61 -2.23 -6.81
C HIS A 34 0.32 -1.55 -5.46
N PRO A 35 -0.18 -2.26 -4.42
CA PRO A 35 -0.74 -1.61 -3.23
C PRO A 35 0.25 -0.65 -2.61
N PHE A 36 0.03 0.65 -2.79
CA PHE A 36 0.83 1.68 -2.16
C PHE A 36 0.59 1.59 -0.66
N ARG A 37 1.56 0.98 0.04
CA ARG A 37 1.53 0.85 1.49
C ARG A 37 2.25 2.04 2.12
N ASN A 38 1.86 2.35 3.35
CA ASN A 38 2.62 3.25 4.21
C ASN A 38 3.75 2.48 4.87
N THR A 39 4.67 3.22 5.50
CA THR A 39 5.67 2.63 6.39
C THR A 39 5.00 1.89 7.55
N VAL A 40 5.67 0.87 8.07
CA VAL A 40 5.22 0.08 9.21
C VAL A 40 6.35 0.04 10.23
N ASP A 41 6.01 0.26 11.50
CA ASP A 41 6.96 0.08 12.58
C ASP A 41 7.06 -1.40 12.93
N VAL A 42 8.28 -1.93 12.84
CA VAL A 42 8.64 -3.28 13.27
C VAL A 42 9.31 -3.14 14.63
N ALA A 43 8.74 -3.80 15.63
CA ALA A 43 9.23 -3.75 17.00
C ALA A 43 9.68 -5.13 17.46
N ASN A 44 10.88 -5.18 18.05
CA ASN A 44 11.44 -6.37 18.70
C ASN A 44 11.46 -7.61 17.79
N ASP A 45 11.87 -7.44 16.53
CA ASP A 45 12.05 -8.55 15.60
C ASP A 45 13.34 -9.31 15.94
N SER A 46 13.21 -10.58 16.32
CA SER A 46 14.34 -11.40 16.73
C SER A 46 15.05 -11.96 15.50
N VAL A 47 16.22 -11.40 15.21
CA VAL A 47 17.09 -11.82 14.11
C VAL A 47 18.34 -12.50 14.68
N SER A 48 18.68 -13.67 14.14
CA SER A 48 19.96 -14.30 14.48
C SER A 48 21.06 -13.52 13.78
N SER A 49 21.89 -12.77 14.51
CA SER A 49 23.09 -12.21 13.91
C SER A 49 23.94 -13.37 13.41
N ALA A 50 24.05 -13.50 12.09
CA ALA A 50 24.99 -14.43 11.51
C ALA A 50 26.38 -13.78 11.65
N ASN A 51 27.41 -14.61 11.85
CA ASN A 51 28.81 -14.21 12.05
C ASN A 51 29.26 -13.02 11.18
N THR A 52 30.35 -12.35 11.56
CA THR A 52 30.98 -11.26 10.78
C THR A 52 30.84 -11.49 9.27
N ALA A 53 30.20 -10.53 8.58
CA ALA A 53 29.94 -10.53 7.13
C ALA A 53 28.81 -11.43 6.59
N THR A 54 27.89 -11.93 7.43
CA THR A 54 26.63 -12.51 6.94
C THR A 54 25.44 -11.59 7.13
N ALA A 55 24.74 -11.31 6.02
CA ALA A 55 23.56 -10.46 5.98
C ALA A 55 22.34 -11.20 6.50
N VAL A 56 21.57 -10.54 7.37
CA VAL A 56 20.27 -11.03 7.82
C VAL A 56 19.18 -10.22 7.13
N ASN A 57 18.21 -10.91 6.55
CA ASN A 57 17.07 -10.28 5.91
C ASN A 57 16.14 -9.68 6.95
N LEU A 58 15.79 -8.41 6.76
CA LEU A 58 14.76 -7.70 7.52
C LEU A 58 13.43 -7.76 6.75
N GLN A 59 12.32 -7.58 7.45
CA GLN A 59 11.03 -7.37 6.81
C GLN A 59 11.02 -6.04 6.03
N GLY A 60 10.61 -6.11 4.76
CA GLY A 60 10.43 -4.95 3.88
C GLY A 60 11.64 -4.65 2.99
N GLN A 61 11.46 -3.71 2.05
CA GLN A 61 12.48 -3.31 1.08
C GLN A 61 13.51 -2.34 1.64
N ALA A 62 13.16 -1.56 2.68
CA ALA A 62 14.06 -0.63 3.34
C ALA A 62 13.76 -0.55 4.84
N ALA A 63 14.79 -0.26 5.63
CA ALA A 63 14.72 -0.02 7.07
C ALA A 63 15.33 1.35 7.39
N SER A 64 14.68 2.08 8.31
CA SER A 64 15.13 3.37 8.81
C SER A 64 14.92 3.47 10.33
N SER A 65 15.64 4.39 10.99
CA SER A 65 15.58 4.59 12.44
C SER A 65 15.83 3.31 13.26
N MET A 66 16.71 2.43 12.76
CA MET A 66 16.93 1.12 13.38
C MET A 66 17.67 1.22 14.71
N VAL A 67 17.12 0.54 15.72
CA VAL A 67 17.72 0.29 17.02
C VAL A 67 17.91 -1.22 17.16
N VAL A 68 19.10 -1.62 17.60
CA VAL A 68 19.46 -3.03 17.77
C VAL A 68 19.77 -3.27 19.24
N TYR A 69 19.18 -4.33 19.80
CA TYR A 69 19.43 -4.80 21.14
C TYR A 69 20.11 -6.16 21.10
N ASN A 70 21.02 -6.40 22.02
CA ASN A 70 21.53 -7.74 22.29
C ASN A 70 20.40 -8.57 22.94
N GLY A 71 20.06 -9.70 22.33
CA GLY A 71 18.96 -10.56 22.78
C GLY A 71 19.25 -11.34 24.07
N THR A 72 20.42 -11.18 24.68
CA THR A 72 20.77 -11.81 25.97
C THR A 72 20.57 -10.88 27.16
N ASP A 73 20.98 -9.61 27.05
CA ASP A 73 21.02 -8.65 28.15
C ASP A 73 20.26 -7.35 27.85
N ASP A 74 19.58 -7.28 26.70
CA ASP A 74 18.86 -6.10 26.20
C ASP A 74 19.72 -4.82 26.14
N ALA A 75 21.05 -4.96 26.06
CA ALA A 75 21.94 -3.84 25.87
C ALA A 75 21.79 -3.28 24.44
N ILE A 76 21.74 -1.95 24.30
CA ILE A 76 21.70 -1.29 23.00
C ILE A 76 23.05 -1.49 22.29
N ILE A 77 23.01 -2.07 21.10
CA ILE A 77 24.18 -2.20 20.23
C ILE A 77 24.33 -0.88 19.45
N PRO A 78 25.47 -0.18 19.54
CA PRO A 78 25.70 1.05 18.79
C PRO A 78 25.72 0.83 17.26
N ALA A 79 25.26 1.83 16.51
CA ALA A 79 25.21 1.81 15.04
C ALA A 79 26.59 1.65 14.35
N THR A 80 27.71 1.80 15.06
CA THR A 80 29.05 1.49 14.55
C THR A 80 29.28 -0.01 14.35
N ASN A 81 28.47 -0.85 15.00
CA ASN A 81 28.62 -2.30 15.03
C ASN A 81 27.72 -3.02 14.02
N TYR A 82 26.92 -2.29 13.25
CA TYR A 82 26.12 -2.87 12.18
C TYR A 82 25.98 -1.92 10.99
N THR A 83 25.67 -2.48 9.83
CA THR A 83 25.32 -1.70 8.64
C THR A 83 23.98 -2.15 8.09
N ILE A 84 23.17 -1.20 7.61
CA ILE A 84 21.88 -1.47 6.98
C ILE A 84 22.06 -1.26 5.47
N LEU A 85 21.66 -2.26 4.69
CA LEU A 85 21.60 -2.16 3.24
C LEU A 85 20.14 -2.23 2.81
N ASN A 86 19.63 -1.14 2.24
CA ASN A 86 18.27 -1.08 1.72
C ASN A 86 18.22 -1.51 0.24
N TYR A 87 17.05 -1.95 -0.21
CA TYR A 87 16.75 -2.30 -1.60
C TYR A 87 17.67 -3.39 -2.17
N GLN A 88 18.08 -4.36 -1.34
CA GLN A 88 18.86 -5.51 -1.80
C GLN A 88 17.94 -6.51 -2.48
N VAL A 89 18.39 -7.09 -3.60
CA VAL A 89 17.63 -8.15 -4.27
C VAL A 89 18.06 -9.49 -3.70
N VAL A 90 17.21 -10.10 -2.89
CA VAL A 90 17.44 -11.42 -2.29
C VAL A 90 16.35 -12.37 -2.79
N ASN A 91 16.74 -13.45 -3.48
CA ASN A 91 15.81 -14.41 -4.09
C ASN A 91 14.74 -13.77 -5.00
N GLY A 92 15.12 -12.68 -5.69
CA GLY A 92 14.22 -11.96 -6.60
C GLY A 92 13.25 -10.98 -5.92
N VAL A 93 13.38 -10.76 -4.61
CA VAL A 93 12.56 -9.81 -3.84
C VAL A 93 13.44 -8.69 -3.30
N LEU A 94 12.94 -7.45 -3.36
CA LEU A 94 13.57 -6.30 -2.72
C LEU A 94 13.45 -6.43 -1.20
N THR A 95 14.57 -6.36 -0.51
CA THR A 95 14.68 -6.64 0.92
C THR A 95 15.74 -5.73 1.55
N ALA A 96 15.47 -5.26 2.76
CA ALA A 96 16.49 -4.63 3.59
C ALA A 96 17.29 -5.71 4.31
N THR A 97 18.60 -5.51 4.45
CA THR A 97 19.45 -6.42 5.20
C THR A 97 20.25 -5.68 6.26
N VAL A 98 20.52 -6.37 7.37
CA VAL A 98 21.44 -5.91 8.41
C VAL A 98 22.67 -6.81 8.43
N ASN A 99 23.85 -6.19 8.47
CA ASN A 99 25.12 -6.90 8.61
C ASN A 99 25.78 -6.49 9.91
N ALA A 100 26.29 -7.47 10.67
CA ALA A 100 27.20 -7.18 11.76
C ALA A 100 28.55 -6.69 11.23
N SER A 101 29.03 -5.58 11.79
CA SER A 101 30.41 -5.16 11.66
C SER A 101 31.30 -6.10 12.49
N ALA A 102 32.60 -6.11 12.23
CA ALA A 102 33.58 -7.00 12.86
C ALA A 102 33.89 -6.63 14.34
N ALA A 103 32.87 -6.31 15.14
CA ALA A 103 32.98 -6.05 16.57
C ALA A 103 32.80 -7.38 17.33
N PRO A 104 33.88 -7.96 17.89
CA PRO A 104 33.85 -9.29 18.50
C PRO A 104 32.95 -9.37 19.75
N GLU A 105 32.73 -8.22 20.41
CA GLU A 105 31.98 -8.13 21.67
C GLU A 105 30.46 -8.27 21.51
N TYR A 106 29.94 -8.17 20.27
CA TYR A 106 28.51 -8.33 19.96
C TYR A 106 28.21 -9.54 19.06
N LEU A 107 29.17 -10.46 18.94
CA LEU A 107 29.07 -11.68 18.15
C LEU A 107 29.40 -12.92 19.01
N PRO A 108 28.74 -14.07 18.79
CA PRO A 108 27.50 -14.32 18.05
C PRO A 108 26.30 -14.32 19.01
N TYR A 109 25.47 -13.27 18.97
CA TYR A 109 24.26 -13.19 19.80
C TYR A 109 23.01 -13.09 18.92
N ALA A 110 21.88 -13.58 19.46
CA ALA A 110 20.57 -13.19 18.94
C ALA A 110 20.42 -11.67 19.08
N TRP A 111 19.92 -10.99 18.06
CA TRP A 111 19.67 -9.55 18.10
C TRP A 111 18.16 -9.31 18.04
N ASN A 112 17.69 -8.33 18.79
CA ASN A 112 16.33 -7.83 18.68
C ASN A 112 16.39 -6.47 17.97
N VAL A 113 15.80 -6.37 16.79
CA VAL A 113 15.83 -5.15 15.98
C VAL A 113 14.46 -4.47 16.00
N SER A 114 14.48 -3.15 16.11
CA SER A 114 13.29 -2.30 15.97
C SER A 114 13.58 -1.22 14.95
N TYR A 115 12.70 -1.03 13.97
CA TYR A 115 12.93 -0.11 12.85
C TYR A 115 11.62 0.24 12.15
N THR A 116 11.63 1.35 11.40
CA THR A 116 10.55 1.69 10.48
C THR A 116 10.84 1.05 9.13
N SER A 117 9.98 0.12 8.73
CA SER A 117 10.05 -0.65 7.49
C SER A 117 9.27 0.00 6.36
N GLU A 118 9.86 0.02 5.17
CA GLU A 118 9.14 0.18 3.91
C GLU A 118 8.69 -1.21 3.43
N PRO A 119 7.40 -1.56 3.50
CA PRO A 119 6.94 -2.88 3.04
C PRO A 119 6.94 -2.99 1.51
N ASP A 120 6.73 -4.20 1.00
CA ASP A 120 6.52 -4.40 -0.43
C ASP A 120 5.34 -3.56 -0.93
N GLY A 121 5.53 -2.89 -2.07
CA GLY A 121 4.60 -1.90 -2.60
C GLY A 121 4.72 -0.49 -2.03
N TYR A 122 5.63 -0.24 -1.10
CA TYR A 122 5.93 1.13 -0.68
C TYR A 122 6.60 1.91 -1.82
N SER A 123 6.05 3.06 -2.18
CA SER A 123 6.69 4.01 -3.09
C SER A 123 7.29 5.16 -2.30
N THR A 124 8.52 5.58 -2.60
CA THR A 124 9.17 6.72 -1.92
C THR A 124 8.50 8.05 -2.24
N SER A 125 7.80 8.17 -3.37
CA SER A 125 7.04 9.36 -3.75
C SER A 125 5.71 9.46 -3.00
N ALA A 126 5.58 10.46 -2.13
CA ALA A 126 4.32 10.77 -1.45
C ALA A 126 3.17 11.04 -2.44
N GLY A 127 3.49 11.64 -3.59
CA GLY A 127 2.53 11.86 -4.68
C GLY A 127 2.00 10.55 -5.23
N ALA A 128 2.89 9.60 -5.55
CA ALA A 128 2.47 8.29 -6.06
C ALA A 128 1.59 7.52 -5.07
N ARG A 129 1.94 7.53 -3.78
CA ARG A 129 1.13 6.91 -2.71
C ARG A 129 -0.28 7.50 -2.63
N SER A 130 -0.39 8.82 -2.75
CA SER A 130 -1.67 9.55 -2.70
C SER A 130 -2.51 9.35 -3.98
N MET A 131 -1.86 9.33 -5.14
CA MET A 131 -2.54 9.21 -6.44
C MET A 131 -3.32 7.90 -6.58
N GLY A 132 -2.78 6.78 -6.07
CA GLY A 132 -3.51 5.50 -6.10
C GLY A 132 -4.86 5.57 -5.39
N GLN A 133 -4.92 6.15 -4.19
CA GLN A 133 -6.17 6.32 -3.45
C GLN A 133 -7.10 7.36 -4.10
N ILE A 134 -6.55 8.46 -4.59
CA ILE A 134 -7.32 9.53 -5.23
C ILE A 134 -8.01 9.03 -6.52
N ILE A 135 -7.34 8.22 -7.33
CA ILE A 135 -7.92 7.63 -8.56
C ILE A 135 -9.14 6.77 -8.21
N LEU A 136 -9.05 5.93 -7.17
CA LEU A 136 -10.16 5.10 -6.71
C LEU A 136 -11.35 5.96 -6.24
N ILE A 137 -11.09 7.07 -5.53
CA ILE A 137 -12.12 7.98 -5.06
C ILE A 137 -12.82 8.69 -6.23
N PHE A 138 -12.06 9.28 -7.17
CA PHE A 138 -12.65 9.95 -8.33
C PHE A 138 -13.42 8.99 -9.23
N PHE A 139 -12.96 7.74 -9.33
CA PHE A 139 -13.68 6.71 -10.07
C PHE A 139 -15.01 6.34 -9.42
N GLY A 140 -15.02 6.10 -8.10
CA GLY A 140 -16.25 5.87 -7.34
C GLY A 140 -17.23 7.04 -7.45
N LEU A 141 -16.72 8.27 -7.39
CA LEU A 141 -17.52 9.48 -7.59
C LEU A 141 -18.09 9.55 -9.02
N GLY A 142 -17.29 9.19 -10.04
CA GLY A 142 -17.72 9.14 -11.43
C GLY A 142 -18.90 8.18 -11.63
N ILE A 143 -18.84 7.00 -11.04
CA ILE A 143 -19.97 6.06 -11.04
C ILE A 143 -21.19 6.67 -10.35
N ALA A 144 -21.01 7.27 -9.17
CA ALA A 144 -22.11 7.90 -8.43
C ALA A 144 -22.80 9.01 -9.24
N VAL A 145 -22.03 9.84 -9.94
CA VAL A 145 -22.56 10.88 -10.83
C VAL A 145 -23.35 10.26 -11.98
N VAL A 146 -22.81 9.22 -12.64
CA VAL A 146 -23.50 8.54 -13.74
C VAL A 146 -24.81 7.91 -13.28
N MET A 147 -24.85 7.33 -12.08
CA MET A 147 -26.09 6.81 -11.50
C MET A 147 -27.13 7.91 -11.23
N LEU A 148 -26.70 9.15 -10.94
CA LEU A 148 -27.59 10.26 -10.67
C LEU A 148 -28.16 10.94 -11.93
N ILE A 149 -27.47 10.90 -13.07
CA ILE A 149 -27.89 11.53 -14.36
C ILE A 149 -29.36 11.25 -14.72
N PRO A 150 -29.88 10.00 -14.71
CA PRO A 150 -31.27 9.75 -15.08
C PRO A 150 -32.26 10.39 -14.10
N THR A 151 -31.96 10.40 -12.80
CA THR A 151 -32.84 10.98 -11.77
C THR A 151 -32.89 12.51 -11.86
N THR A 152 -31.76 13.15 -12.16
CA THR A 152 -31.68 14.61 -12.27
C THR A 152 -32.25 15.10 -13.60
N ARG A 153 -32.01 14.40 -14.72
CA ARG A 153 -32.63 14.73 -16.02
C ARG A 153 -34.15 14.63 -15.95
N ASN A 154 -34.70 13.60 -15.31
CA ASN A 154 -36.15 13.45 -15.17
C ASN A 154 -36.77 14.59 -14.35
N LYS A 155 -36.10 15.08 -13.31
CA LYS A 155 -36.56 16.25 -12.53
C LYS A 155 -36.51 17.55 -13.32
N ILE A 156 -35.44 17.79 -14.09
CA ILE A 156 -35.29 19.01 -14.90
C ILE A 156 -36.38 19.07 -15.98
N ILE A 157 -36.61 17.97 -16.69
CA ILE A 157 -37.62 17.89 -17.76
C ILE A 157 -39.04 18.14 -17.21
N MET A 158 -39.36 17.63 -16.02
CA MET A 158 -40.64 17.95 -15.36
C MET A 158 -40.78 19.44 -15.04
N SER A 159 -39.70 20.10 -14.60
CA SER A 159 -39.75 21.54 -14.29
C SER A 159 -40.03 22.42 -15.51
N PHE A 160 -39.56 22.02 -16.69
CA PHE A 160 -39.79 22.76 -17.95
C PHE A 160 -41.13 22.43 -18.63
N THR A 161 -41.72 21.28 -18.34
CA THR A 161 -42.97 20.83 -18.99
C THR A 161 -44.24 21.09 -18.17
N GLY A 162 -44.12 21.70 -16.98
CA GLY A 162 -45.26 22.16 -16.18
C GLY A 162 -46.21 21.05 -15.71
N LYS A 163 -45.72 19.81 -15.55
CA LYS A 163 -46.46 18.64 -15.02
C LYS A 163 -45.63 17.80 -14.04
#